data_AF-A0A966MM18-F1
#
_entry.id   AF-A0A966MM18-F1
#
_cell.length_a   1.000
_cell.length_b   1.000
_cell.length_c   1.000
_cell.angle_alpha   90.00
_cell.angle_beta   90.00
_cell.angle_gamma   90.00
#
_symmetry.space_group_name_H-M   'P 1'
#
loop_
_entity.id
_entity.type
_entity.pdbx_description
1 polymer ?
#
loop_
_entity_poly.entity_id
_entity_poly.type
_entity_poly.pdbx_seq_one_letter_code
_entity_poly.pdbx_strand_id
1 'polypeptide(L)'
;MWDFASRTFTPAANGDWTAITNNAVQASARYTATYRFGRIFGLTTRLRSARSVAALGGVSGTSCVRPLAVPYQRLLDARYGEGGRDAHTYALTAEDINWFGENRPLILLKSGDSRTNIVPGNFYSVRLPPLEYADGGIGNPWTGANDFTRALGASCEDLAAMVRAAGGRLTVSAGDWLQAENGNMVNKTGDAVASLCRANGGTTPPGARGNQSFVCNVPTQMIVALWAESGNAPHASGCGGKCFRVQYVGVFNVTAYLKDEGASGYFTSLATHGRFSPIPSLIKTIGLVK
;
A
#
# COMPACT_ATOMS: atom_id res chain seq x y z
N MET A 1 -15.38 -19.59 -5.55
CA MET A 1 -15.00 -18.51 -6.47
C MET A 1 -15.54 -17.16 -6.00
N TRP A 2 -14.76 -16.10 -6.20
CA TRP A 2 -15.15 -14.72 -5.99
C TRP A 2 -15.23 -13.99 -7.34
N ASP A 3 -16.35 -13.32 -7.57
CA ASP A 3 -16.53 -12.40 -8.69
C ASP A 3 -16.19 -10.97 -8.24
N PHE A 4 -15.17 -10.39 -8.86
CA PHE A 4 -14.69 -9.04 -8.54
C PHE A 4 -15.61 -7.93 -9.04
N ALA A 5 -16.39 -8.16 -10.09
CA ALA A 5 -17.32 -7.17 -10.65
C ALA A 5 -18.59 -7.08 -9.78
N SER A 6 -19.19 -8.23 -9.47
CA SER A 6 -20.44 -8.28 -8.68
C SER A 6 -20.22 -8.32 -7.17
N ARG A 7 -18.98 -8.53 -6.71
CA ARG A 7 -18.62 -8.73 -5.29
C ARG A 7 -19.37 -9.89 -4.64
N THR A 8 -19.58 -10.95 -5.39
CA THR A 8 -20.29 -12.15 -4.91
C THR A 8 -19.34 -13.32 -4.72
N PHE A 9 -19.58 -14.09 -3.66
CA PHE A 9 -18.91 -15.35 -3.42
C PHE A 9 -19.82 -16.50 -3.86
N THR A 10 -19.33 -17.30 -4.79
CA THR A 10 -19.96 -18.53 -5.26
C THR A 10 -19.19 -19.71 -4.68
N PRO A 11 -19.79 -20.54 -3.81
CA PRO A 11 -19.14 -21.74 -3.30
C PRO A 11 -18.68 -22.66 -4.44
N ALA A 12 -17.55 -23.36 -4.27
CA ALA A 12 -17.13 -24.36 -5.23
C ALA A 12 -18.21 -25.45 -5.34
N ALA A 13 -18.45 -25.95 -6.56
CA ALA A 13 -19.35 -27.07 -6.77
C ALA A 13 -18.87 -28.26 -5.92
N ASN A 14 -19.79 -28.87 -5.18
CA ASN A 14 -19.52 -29.99 -4.26
C ASN A 14 -18.47 -29.70 -3.17
N GLY A 15 -18.12 -28.44 -2.94
CA GLY A 15 -17.06 -28.09 -1.99
C GLY A 15 -15.68 -28.59 -2.41
N ASP A 16 -15.43 -28.79 -3.71
CA ASP A 16 -14.08 -29.10 -4.19
C ASP A 16 -13.20 -27.85 -4.07
N TRP A 17 -12.40 -27.78 -3.01
CA TRP A 17 -11.46 -26.68 -2.75
C TRP A 17 -10.15 -26.83 -3.54
N THR A 18 -9.92 -27.98 -4.19
CA THR A 18 -8.66 -28.30 -4.89
C THR A 18 -8.66 -27.90 -6.36
N ALA A 19 -9.84 -27.57 -6.93
CA ALA A 19 -9.93 -27.08 -8.29
C ALA A 19 -9.09 -25.82 -8.49
N ILE A 20 -8.21 -25.84 -9.50
CA ILE A 20 -7.29 -24.73 -9.84
C ILE A 20 -8.02 -23.42 -10.19
N THR A 21 -9.30 -23.51 -10.56
CA THR A 21 -10.16 -22.37 -10.87
C THR A 21 -10.69 -21.66 -9.61
N ASN A 22 -10.50 -22.22 -8.42
CA ASN A 22 -10.89 -21.59 -7.17
C ASN A 22 -9.98 -20.42 -6.83
N ASN A 23 -10.56 -19.24 -6.88
CA ASN A 23 -9.88 -18.00 -6.55
C ASN A 23 -10.34 -17.40 -5.21
N ALA A 24 -11.05 -18.12 -4.33
CA ALA A 24 -11.48 -17.57 -3.03
C ALA A 24 -11.94 -18.60 -2.00
N VAL A 25 -11.79 -18.24 -0.72
CA VAL A 25 -12.25 -18.95 0.47
C VAL A 25 -13.14 -18.02 1.30
N GLN A 26 -14.31 -18.49 1.74
CA GLN A 26 -15.20 -17.75 2.64
C GLN A 26 -15.23 -18.40 4.03
N ALA A 27 -14.93 -17.63 5.07
CA ALA A 27 -15.16 -18.01 6.45
C ALA A 27 -16.49 -17.42 6.95
N SER A 28 -17.32 -18.23 7.59
CA SER A 28 -18.58 -17.78 8.22
C SER A 28 -18.58 -18.14 9.69
N ALA A 29 -18.59 -17.15 10.58
CA ALA A 29 -18.80 -17.35 12.00
C ALA A 29 -20.28 -17.14 12.33
N ARG A 30 -20.88 -18.04 13.11
CA ARG A 30 -22.25 -17.92 13.61
C ARG A 30 -22.24 -17.94 15.13
N TYR A 31 -22.91 -16.97 15.74
CA TYR A 31 -23.03 -16.85 17.19
C TYR A 31 -24.48 -16.62 17.58
N THR A 32 -24.99 -17.47 18.47
CA THR A 32 -26.36 -17.34 18.99
C THR A 32 -26.30 -16.56 20.30
N ALA A 33 -26.54 -15.25 20.22
CA ALA A 33 -26.46 -14.37 21.38
C ALA A 33 -27.62 -14.66 22.35
N THR A 34 -27.31 -15.18 23.53
CA THR A 34 -28.30 -15.48 24.57
C THR A 34 -28.51 -14.26 25.46
N TYR A 35 -29.63 -13.56 25.26
CA TYR A 35 -29.99 -12.41 26.10
C TYR A 35 -30.63 -12.89 27.40
N ARG A 36 -29.85 -12.99 28.48
CA ARG A 36 -30.40 -13.40 29.80
C ARG A 36 -31.38 -12.36 30.35
N PHE A 37 -31.04 -11.08 30.29
CA PHE A 37 -31.88 -9.99 30.81
C PHE A 37 -32.99 -9.58 29.82
N GLY A 38 -32.70 -9.61 28.51
CA GLY A 38 -33.65 -9.24 27.45
C GLY A 38 -34.87 -10.15 27.35
N ARG A 39 -34.79 -11.40 27.82
CA ARG A 39 -35.93 -12.33 27.85
C ARG A 39 -37.09 -11.84 28.71
N ILE A 40 -36.82 -11.10 29.78
CA ILE A 40 -37.86 -10.50 30.65
C ILE A 40 -38.66 -9.43 29.88
N PHE A 41 -38.05 -8.82 28.85
CA PHE A 41 -38.66 -7.81 27.99
C PHE A 41 -39.09 -8.36 26.62
N GLY A 42 -39.26 -9.68 26.49
CA GLY A 42 -39.71 -10.31 25.25
C GLY A 42 -38.68 -10.40 24.11
N LEU A 43 -37.39 -10.10 24.39
CA LEU A 43 -36.34 -10.23 23.37
C LEU A 43 -35.97 -11.71 23.18
N THR A 44 -36.20 -12.20 21.97
CA THR A 44 -35.80 -13.56 21.57
C THR A 44 -34.32 -13.62 21.21
N THR A 45 -33.71 -14.77 21.49
CA THR A 45 -32.33 -15.10 21.08
C THR A 45 -32.19 -14.86 19.57
N ARG A 46 -31.19 -14.08 19.14
CA ARG A 46 -30.94 -13.83 17.71
C ARG A 46 -29.64 -14.50 17.27
N LEU A 47 -29.71 -15.22 16.15
CA LEU A 47 -28.53 -15.70 15.45
C LEU A 47 -27.83 -14.49 14.82
N ARG A 48 -26.55 -14.32 15.16
CA ARG A 48 -25.64 -13.39 14.51
C ARG A 48 -24.72 -14.18 13.60
N SER A 49 -24.42 -13.64 12.42
CA SER A 49 -23.41 -14.22 11.54
C SER A 49 -22.47 -13.16 11.02
N ALA A 50 -21.18 -13.45 11.04
CA ALA A 50 -20.15 -12.67 10.34
C ALA A 50 -19.60 -13.53 9.20
N ARG A 51 -19.35 -12.91 8.04
CA ARG A 51 -18.76 -13.56 6.87
C ARG A 51 -17.52 -12.79 6.43
N SER A 52 -16.45 -13.48 6.11
CA SER A 52 -15.21 -12.94 5.55
C SER A 52 -14.81 -13.75 4.32
N VAL A 53 -14.28 -13.10 3.29
CA VAL A 53 -13.82 -13.76 2.05
C VAL A 53 -12.38 -13.39 1.76
N ALA A 54 -11.50 -14.40 1.70
CA ALA A 54 -10.16 -14.29 1.13
C ALA A 54 -10.24 -14.68 -0.35
N ALA A 55 -9.63 -13.93 -1.26
CA ALA A 55 -9.65 -14.22 -2.70
C ALA A 55 -8.26 -14.06 -3.33
N LEU A 56 -7.88 -14.97 -4.22
CA LEU A 56 -6.78 -14.82 -5.17
C LEU A 56 -7.24 -13.79 -6.22
N GLY A 57 -6.60 -12.63 -6.18
CA GLY A 57 -7.07 -11.40 -6.82
C GLY A 57 -7.49 -10.37 -5.77
N GLY A 58 -6.99 -9.15 -5.93
CA GLY A 58 -7.21 -8.06 -4.99
C GLY A 58 -8.68 -7.64 -4.95
N VAL A 59 -9.35 -7.78 -3.81
CA VAL A 59 -10.56 -7.01 -3.53
C VAL A 59 -10.11 -5.64 -3.04
N SER A 60 -10.48 -4.61 -3.79
CA SER A 60 -10.13 -3.22 -3.53
C SER A 60 -10.80 -2.73 -2.23
N GLY A 61 -10.11 -2.91 -1.11
CA GLY A 61 -10.23 -1.99 0.02
C GLY A 61 -9.54 -0.69 -0.38
N THR A 62 -10.34 0.36 -0.57
CA THR A 62 -9.92 1.69 -1.02
C THR A 62 -8.91 2.32 -0.06
N SER A 63 -7.63 2.21 -0.39
CA SER A 63 -6.80 3.40 -0.43
C SER A 63 -5.86 3.21 -1.62
N CYS A 64 -5.79 4.24 -2.45
CA CYS A 64 -5.06 4.18 -3.70
C CYS A 64 -3.55 4.15 -3.40
N VAL A 65 -2.85 3.21 -4.02
CA VAL A 65 -1.38 3.18 -3.99
C VAL A 65 -0.89 4.47 -4.61
N ARG A 66 -0.10 5.25 -3.87
CA ARG A 66 0.57 6.44 -4.42
C ARG A 66 1.70 5.97 -5.35
N PRO A 67 2.08 6.76 -6.37
CA PRO A 67 3.11 6.39 -7.34
C PRO A 67 4.53 6.45 -6.74
N LEU A 68 4.74 5.79 -5.60
CA LEU A 68 5.98 5.77 -4.82
C LEU A 68 6.37 4.33 -4.49
N ALA A 69 7.63 4.01 -4.74
CA ALA A 69 8.25 2.73 -4.39
C ALA A 69 9.39 2.94 -3.39
N VAL A 70 9.37 2.18 -2.31
CA VAL A 70 10.28 2.27 -1.17
C VAL A 70 11.09 0.97 -1.05
N PRO A 71 12.40 1.02 -0.76
CA PRO A 71 13.21 -0.18 -0.61
C PRO A 71 12.80 -0.95 0.65
N TYR A 72 12.53 -2.24 0.49
CA TYR A 72 12.23 -3.16 1.57
C TYR A 72 13.39 -3.26 2.59
N GLN A 73 14.64 -3.10 2.13
CA GLN A 73 15.79 -3.07 3.03
C GLN A 73 15.66 -2.02 4.14
N ARG A 74 15.10 -0.83 3.85
CA ARG A 74 14.92 0.22 4.88
C ARG A 74 13.95 -0.16 5.97
N LEU A 75 12.96 -1.00 5.64
CA LEU A 75 12.06 -1.57 6.61
C LEU A 75 12.81 -2.56 7.52
N LEU A 76 13.64 -3.44 6.92
CA LEU A 76 14.42 -4.42 7.66
C LEU A 76 15.46 -3.78 8.57
N ASP A 77 16.19 -2.78 8.06
CA ASP A 77 17.20 -2.04 8.84
C ASP A 77 16.57 -1.39 10.08
N ALA A 78 15.32 -0.90 9.97
CA ALA A 78 14.61 -0.28 11.08
C ALA A 78 14.25 -1.25 12.21
N ARG A 79 14.10 -2.54 11.92
CA ARG A 79 13.83 -3.58 12.94
C ARG A 79 15.10 -4.29 13.41
N TYR A 80 15.97 -4.63 12.47
CA TYR A 80 17.08 -5.57 12.68
C TYR A 80 18.46 -4.90 12.72
N GLY A 81 18.52 -3.58 12.49
CA GLY A 81 19.78 -2.87 12.28
C GLY A 81 20.30 -3.03 10.86
N GLU A 82 21.21 -2.14 10.45
CA GLU A 82 21.79 -2.15 9.11
C GLU A 82 22.48 -3.49 8.82
N GLY A 83 22.06 -4.16 7.74
CA GLY A 83 22.63 -5.45 7.32
C GLY A 83 22.20 -6.66 8.16
N GLY A 84 21.32 -6.49 9.15
CA GLY A 84 20.87 -7.59 10.00
C GLY A 84 20.02 -8.64 9.28
N ARG A 85 19.32 -8.25 8.21
CA ARG A 85 18.57 -9.13 7.30
C ARG A 85 18.70 -8.64 5.87
N ASP A 86 18.73 -9.58 4.92
CA ASP A 86 18.80 -9.30 3.49
C ASP A 86 17.39 -9.28 2.88
N ALA A 87 17.03 -8.15 2.27
CA ALA A 87 15.76 -7.94 1.59
C ALA A 87 15.48 -8.96 0.47
N HIS A 88 16.50 -9.54 -0.16
CA HIS A 88 16.35 -10.52 -1.24
C HIS A 88 15.95 -11.91 -0.75
N THR A 89 16.27 -12.26 0.49
CA THR A 89 16.09 -13.62 1.02
C THR A 89 15.11 -13.68 2.19
N TYR A 90 14.88 -12.57 2.88
CA TYR A 90 14.07 -12.54 4.09
C TYR A 90 12.60 -12.20 3.82
N ALA A 91 11.71 -13.14 4.11
CA ALA A 91 10.26 -12.90 4.10
C ALA A 91 9.76 -12.40 5.47
N LEU A 92 8.87 -11.41 5.46
CA LEU A 92 8.26 -10.89 6.70
C LEU A 92 7.39 -11.97 7.36
N THR A 93 7.62 -12.20 8.64
CA THR A 93 6.78 -13.04 9.48
C THR A 93 5.57 -12.24 10.00
N ALA A 94 4.58 -12.93 10.57
CA ALA A 94 3.46 -12.27 11.24
C ALA A 94 3.95 -11.40 12.42
N GLU A 95 5.02 -11.82 13.09
CA GLU A 95 5.66 -11.05 14.16
C GLU A 95 6.26 -9.74 13.62
N ASP A 96 6.87 -9.75 12.43
CA ASP A 96 7.32 -8.53 11.73
C ASP A 96 6.21 -7.55 11.47
N ILE A 97 5.13 -8.02 10.88
CA ILE A 97 4.01 -7.18 10.53
C ILE A 97 3.43 -6.52 11.80
N ASN A 98 3.28 -7.28 12.89
CA ASN A 98 2.81 -6.76 14.16
C ASN A 98 3.80 -5.76 14.78
N TRP A 99 5.10 -6.08 14.76
CA TRP A 99 6.13 -5.22 15.34
C TRP A 99 6.14 -3.84 14.68
N PHE A 100 6.03 -3.75 13.35
CA PHE A 100 5.95 -2.46 12.66
C PHE A 100 4.68 -1.67 13.02
N GLY A 101 3.54 -2.34 13.17
CA GLY A 101 2.29 -1.69 13.57
C GLY A 101 2.30 -1.12 14.99
N GLU A 102 2.96 -1.84 15.92
CA GLU A 102 3.04 -1.49 17.33
C GLU A 102 4.17 -0.50 17.64
N ASN A 103 5.39 -0.79 17.19
CA ASN A 103 6.60 -0.02 17.54
C ASN A 103 6.79 1.21 16.65
N ARG A 104 6.25 1.19 15.43
CA ARG A 104 6.22 2.32 14.49
C ARG A 104 7.59 3.01 14.38
N PRO A 105 8.66 2.28 14.03
CA PRO A 105 9.99 2.86 13.95
C PRO A 105 9.99 4.01 12.94
N LEU A 106 10.70 5.07 13.27
CA LEU A 106 10.90 6.18 12.34
C LEU A 106 11.87 5.72 11.24
N ILE A 107 11.42 5.79 9.99
CA ILE A 107 12.20 5.45 8.81
C ILE A 107 12.44 6.73 8.03
N LEU A 108 13.71 7.02 7.75
CA LEU A 108 14.12 8.10 6.85
C LEU A 108 14.31 7.56 5.44
N LEU A 109 13.56 8.12 4.50
CA LEU A 109 13.59 7.76 3.09
C LEU A 109 14.15 8.92 2.29
N LYS A 110 15.35 8.74 1.76
CA LYS A 110 16.01 9.72 0.86
C LYS A 110 15.43 9.62 -0.54
N SER A 111 15.24 10.76 -1.22
CA SER A 111 14.76 10.76 -2.60
C SER A 111 15.84 10.23 -3.53
N GLY A 112 15.52 9.24 -4.35
CA GLY A 112 16.41 8.73 -5.38
C GLY A 112 16.36 9.55 -6.67
N ASP A 113 17.44 9.49 -7.45
CA ASP A 113 17.47 9.95 -8.84
C ASP A 113 17.41 8.72 -9.76
N SER A 114 16.41 8.65 -10.64
CA SER A 114 16.26 7.56 -11.60
C SER A 114 17.12 7.74 -12.85
N ARG A 115 17.91 8.81 -12.99
CA ARG A 115 18.60 9.17 -14.24
C ARG A 115 19.69 8.20 -14.67
N THR A 116 20.51 7.70 -13.75
CA THR A 116 21.67 6.85 -14.11
C THR A 116 21.69 5.52 -13.37
N ASN A 117 21.47 5.48 -12.05
CA ASN A 117 21.51 4.23 -11.25
C ASN A 117 20.48 4.25 -10.11
N ILE A 118 19.94 3.07 -9.78
CA ILE A 118 19.18 2.87 -8.55
C ILE A 118 20.17 2.85 -7.37
N VAL A 119 19.90 3.69 -6.38
CA VAL A 119 20.65 3.81 -5.13
C VAL A 119 19.86 3.08 -4.06
N PRO A 120 20.39 1.99 -3.49
CA PRO A 120 19.76 1.28 -2.39
C PRO A 120 19.44 2.22 -1.23
N GLY A 121 18.25 2.06 -0.67
CA GLY A 121 17.82 2.85 0.48
C GLY A 121 17.15 4.19 0.15
N ASN A 122 17.06 4.55 -1.13
CA ASN A 122 16.28 5.68 -1.60
C ASN A 122 14.89 5.25 -2.08
N PHE A 123 13.90 6.13 -1.93
CA PHE A 123 12.57 5.92 -2.51
C PHE A 123 12.43 6.62 -3.87
N TYR A 124 11.54 6.10 -4.71
CA TYR A 124 11.44 6.46 -6.12
C TYR A 124 10.00 6.74 -6.55
N SER A 125 9.84 7.70 -7.44
CA SER A 125 8.62 7.86 -8.23
C SER A 125 8.49 6.72 -9.23
N VAL A 126 7.32 6.11 -9.30
CA VAL A 126 7.02 4.99 -10.20
C VAL A 126 5.75 5.23 -10.98
N ARG A 127 5.69 4.64 -12.17
CA ARG A 127 4.49 4.69 -13.01
C ARG A 127 3.44 3.71 -12.50
N LEU A 128 2.20 4.17 -12.49
CA LEU A 128 1.02 3.36 -12.24
C LEU A 128 0.12 3.39 -13.49
N PRO A 129 -0.66 2.34 -13.78
CA PRO A 129 -0.58 0.97 -13.22
C PRO A 129 0.83 0.33 -13.43
N PRO A 130 1.09 -0.88 -12.90
CA PRO A 130 2.33 -1.60 -13.17
C PRO A 130 2.65 -1.74 -14.66
N LEU A 131 3.93 -1.86 -15.00
CA LEU A 131 4.40 -2.17 -16.35
C LEU A 131 4.12 -3.64 -16.70
N GLU A 132 4.25 -4.53 -15.73
CA GLU A 132 3.92 -5.96 -15.84
C GLU A 132 3.23 -6.37 -14.55
N TYR A 133 2.14 -7.11 -14.66
CA TYR A 133 1.42 -7.66 -13.53
C TYR A 133 2.05 -8.97 -13.06
N ALA A 134 1.79 -9.36 -11.82
CA ALA A 134 2.27 -10.61 -11.24
C ALA A 134 1.82 -11.88 -12.00
N ASP A 135 0.76 -11.80 -12.81
CA ASP A 135 0.29 -12.87 -13.69
C ASP A 135 1.06 -12.95 -15.03
N GLY A 136 2.09 -12.12 -15.22
CA GLY A 136 2.88 -12.00 -16.45
C GLY A 136 2.21 -11.16 -17.54
N GLY A 137 1.02 -10.62 -17.28
CA GLY A 137 0.34 -9.73 -18.21
C GLY A 137 1.03 -8.37 -18.32
N ILE A 138 1.10 -7.82 -19.53
CA ILE A 138 1.62 -6.47 -19.76
C ILE A 138 0.61 -5.45 -19.23
N GLY A 139 1.07 -4.51 -18.40
CA GLY A 139 0.30 -3.35 -17.98
C GLY A 139 0.55 -2.15 -18.87
N ASN A 140 -0.41 -1.22 -18.89
CA ASN A 140 -0.30 0.03 -19.64
C ASN A 140 -0.06 1.21 -18.67
N PRO A 141 1.19 1.44 -18.23
CA PRO A 141 1.51 2.52 -17.30
C PRO A 141 1.29 3.89 -17.93
N TRP A 142 0.97 4.89 -17.12
CA TRP A 142 0.96 6.29 -17.56
C TRP A 142 2.33 6.76 -18.04
N THR A 143 2.33 7.84 -18.82
CA THR A 143 3.54 8.40 -19.42
C THR A 143 3.68 9.89 -19.15
N GLY A 144 4.66 10.26 -18.31
CA GLY A 144 5.19 11.62 -18.22
C GLY A 144 5.03 12.27 -16.84
N ALA A 145 5.97 13.18 -16.51
CA ALA A 145 6.15 13.75 -15.16
C ALA A 145 4.93 14.52 -14.60
N ASN A 146 4.02 14.95 -15.46
CA ASN A 146 2.79 15.63 -15.05
C ASN A 146 1.80 14.65 -14.40
N ASP A 147 1.81 13.38 -14.83
CA ASP A 147 0.89 12.36 -14.33
C ASP A 147 1.21 11.98 -12.89
N PHE A 148 2.49 11.91 -12.52
CA PHE A 148 2.93 11.69 -11.14
C PHE A 148 2.48 12.80 -10.19
N THR A 149 2.71 14.05 -10.58
CA THR A 149 2.34 15.21 -9.74
C THR A 149 0.83 15.24 -9.52
N ARG A 150 0.05 14.98 -10.58
CA ARG A 150 -1.42 14.88 -10.51
C ARG A 150 -1.85 13.70 -9.64
N ALA A 151 -1.24 12.53 -9.82
CA ALA A 151 -1.54 11.30 -9.08
C ALA A 151 -1.28 11.42 -7.56
N LEU A 152 -0.30 12.21 -7.15
CA LEU A 152 -0.03 12.45 -5.72
C LEU A 152 -1.06 13.37 -5.07
N GLY A 153 -1.50 14.41 -5.77
CA GLY A 153 -2.54 15.33 -5.27
C GLY A 153 -3.98 14.82 -5.48
N ALA A 154 -4.16 13.83 -6.34
CA ALA A 154 -5.46 13.27 -6.68
C ALA A 154 -6.15 12.61 -5.48
N SER A 155 -7.48 12.69 -5.44
CA SER A 155 -8.27 11.76 -4.63
C SER A 155 -8.09 10.34 -5.17
N CYS A 156 -8.46 9.32 -4.39
CA CYS A 156 -8.40 7.95 -4.90
C CYS A 156 -9.39 7.71 -6.05
N GLU A 157 -10.49 8.46 -6.11
CA GLU A 157 -11.43 8.39 -7.23
C GLU A 157 -10.81 8.99 -8.50
N ASP A 158 -10.13 10.14 -8.38
CA ASP A 158 -9.46 10.79 -9.50
C ASP A 158 -8.29 9.96 -10.02
N LEU A 159 -7.48 9.40 -9.11
CA LEU A 159 -6.42 8.47 -9.48
C LEU A 159 -7.02 7.27 -10.21
N ALA A 160 -8.19 6.81 -9.74
CA ALA A 160 -8.85 5.68 -10.34
C ALA A 160 -9.44 5.96 -11.73
N ALA A 161 -9.93 7.17 -11.94
CA ALA A 161 -10.33 7.64 -13.26
C ALA A 161 -9.13 7.73 -14.21
N MET A 162 -7.99 8.27 -13.75
CA MET A 162 -6.77 8.36 -14.55
C MET A 162 -6.25 6.98 -14.99
N VAL A 163 -6.27 5.97 -14.12
CA VAL A 163 -5.73 4.63 -14.45
C VAL A 163 -6.64 3.96 -15.47
N ARG A 164 -7.96 4.05 -15.25
CA ARG A 164 -8.95 3.49 -16.18
C ARG A 164 -8.88 4.17 -17.55
N ALA A 165 -8.73 5.49 -17.59
CA ALA A 165 -8.59 6.24 -18.84
C ALA A 165 -7.35 5.82 -19.64
N ALA A 166 -6.28 5.40 -18.97
CA ALA A 166 -5.08 4.85 -19.60
C ALA A 166 -5.19 3.35 -19.95
N GLY A 167 -6.34 2.71 -19.74
CA GLY A 167 -6.50 1.28 -20.00
C GLY A 167 -5.79 0.37 -18.98
N GLY A 168 -5.46 0.91 -17.80
CA GLY A 168 -4.77 0.22 -16.73
C GLY A 168 -5.69 -0.46 -15.71
N ARG A 169 -5.11 -1.33 -14.86
CA ARG A 169 -5.75 -1.85 -13.64
C ARG A 169 -5.30 -1.06 -12.43
N LEU A 170 -6.24 -0.73 -11.55
CA LEU A 170 -6.04 0.10 -10.36
C LEU A 170 -5.18 -0.51 -9.25
N THR A 171 -4.73 -1.74 -9.46
CA THR A 171 -4.21 -2.59 -8.40
C THR A 171 -2.73 -2.81 -8.62
N VAL A 172 -1.94 -2.40 -7.63
CA VAL A 172 -0.57 -2.88 -7.45
C VAL A 172 -0.60 -4.00 -6.41
N SER A 173 0.05 -5.10 -6.72
CA SER A 173 0.18 -6.30 -5.90
C SER A 173 1.65 -6.69 -5.77
N ALA A 174 1.96 -7.52 -4.78
CA ALA A 174 3.26 -8.19 -4.78
C ALA A 174 3.42 -9.05 -6.04
N GLY A 175 4.63 -9.04 -6.60
CA GLY A 175 4.97 -9.66 -7.87
C GLY A 175 4.89 -8.71 -9.07
N ASP A 176 4.16 -7.60 -8.97
CA ASP A 176 4.06 -6.62 -10.05
C ASP A 176 5.41 -5.91 -10.29
N TRP A 177 5.67 -5.53 -11.54
CA TRP A 177 6.82 -4.72 -11.91
C TRP A 177 6.41 -3.27 -12.13
N LEU A 178 6.99 -2.38 -11.35
CA LEU A 178 6.80 -0.94 -11.47
C LEU A 178 7.98 -0.31 -12.21
N GLN A 179 7.70 0.50 -13.22
CA GLN A 179 8.74 1.26 -13.92
C GLN A 179 9.05 2.54 -13.15
N ALA A 180 10.33 2.76 -12.83
CA ALA A 180 10.78 4.04 -12.31
C ALA A 180 10.52 5.12 -13.35
N GLU A 181 10.00 6.25 -12.90
CA GLU A 181 9.75 7.34 -13.82
C GLU A 181 11.07 8.05 -14.19
N ASN A 182 11.37 8.11 -15.49
CA ASN A 182 12.51 8.85 -16.01
C ASN A 182 12.23 10.35 -15.96
N GLY A 183 13.04 11.10 -15.22
CA GLY A 183 12.93 12.56 -15.14
C GLY A 183 13.78 13.11 -14.01
N ASN A 184 14.12 14.39 -14.05
CA ASN A 184 14.85 15.11 -13.01
C ASN A 184 14.00 15.29 -11.74
N MET A 185 13.54 14.19 -11.13
CA MET A 185 12.56 14.21 -10.05
C MET A 185 13.21 14.43 -8.69
N VAL A 186 14.54 14.65 -8.66
CA VAL A 186 15.24 15.25 -7.53
C VAL A 186 14.53 16.58 -7.22
N ASN A 187 14.05 16.71 -5.99
CA ASN A 187 13.14 17.77 -5.51
C ASN A 187 11.66 17.62 -5.87
N LYS A 188 11.26 17.13 -7.05
CA LYS A 188 9.81 16.97 -7.35
C LYS A 188 9.12 15.94 -6.46
N THR A 189 9.80 14.85 -6.14
CA THR A 189 9.31 13.86 -5.19
C THR A 189 9.20 14.48 -3.79
N GLY A 190 10.19 15.30 -3.39
CA GLY A 190 10.19 16.03 -2.14
C GLY A 190 9.10 17.10 -2.04
N ASP A 191 8.97 17.93 -3.06
CA ASP A 191 7.94 18.96 -3.22
C ASP A 191 6.54 18.35 -3.21
N ALA A 192 6.36 17.17 -3.80
CA ALA A 192 5.08 16.50 -3.82
C ALA A 192 4.71 15.88 -2.45
N VAL A 193 5.67 15.28 -1.74
CA VAL A 193 5.46 14.85 -0.34
C VAL A 193 5.21 16.05 0.57
N ALA A 194 5.92 17.16 0.36
CA ALA A 194 5.68 18.42 1.06
C ALA A 194 4.27 18.97 0.78
N SER A 195 3.82 18.95 -0.48
CA SER A 195 2.46 19.35 -0.87
C SER A 195 1.40 18.48 -0.19
N LEU A 196 1.62 17.17 -0.12
CA LEU A 196 0.73 16.23 0.57
C LEU A 196 0.59 16.60 2.06
N CYS A 197 1.69 16.92 2.74
CA CYS A 197 1.63 17.35 4.15
C CYS A 197 1.03 18.74 4.33
N ARG A 198 1.21 19.69 3.39
CA ARG A 198 0.54 20.99 3.41
C ARG A 198 -0.98 20.87 3.26
N ALA A 199 -1.44 20.01 2.35
CA ALA A 199 -2.87 19.76 2.16
C ALA A 199 -3.55 19.24 3.45
N ASN A 200 -2.79 18.56 4.31
CA ASN A 200 -3.25 18.07 5.62
C ASN A 200 -2.85 18.99 6.78
N GLY A 201 -2.62 20.28 6.50
CA GLY A 201 -2.42 21.32 7.50
C GLY A 201 -1.03 21.35 8.12
N GLY A 202 -0.02 20.71 7.54
CA GLY A 202 1.36 20.72 8.03
C GLY A 202 2.01 22.11 8.09
N THR A 203 3.00 22.25 8.97
CA THR A 203 3.73 23.51 9.21
C THR A 203 5.21 23.39 8.84
N THR A 204 5.80 24.51 8.44
CA THR A 204 7.24 24.65 8.24
C THR A 204 7.94 24.80 9.60
N PRO A 205 8.97 24.00 9.95
CA PRO A 205 9.71 24.16 11.19
C PRO A 205 10.37 25.54 11.32
N PRO A 206 10.44 26.13 12.53
CA PRO A 206 11.22 27.33 12.76
C PRO A 206 12.71 27.11 12.40
N GLY A 207 13.28 28.01 11.60
CA GLY A 207 14.68 27.91 11.16
C GLY A 207 14.90 27.08 9.88
N ALA A 208 13.87 26.44 9.33
CA ALA A 208 13.93 25.88 7.98
C ALA A 208 14.15 27.02 6.97
N ARG A 209 15.28 26.98 6.25
CA ARG A 209 15.60 28.00 5.24
C ARG A 209 14.86 27.69 3.94
N GLY A 210 13.90 28.53 3.59
CA GLY A 210 13.13 28.43 2.34
C GLY A 210 11.96 27.45 2.39
N ASN A 211 11.28 27.28 1.25
CA ASN A 211 10.03 26.50 1.07
C ASN A 211 10.17 24.96 1.19
N GLN A 212 11.11 24.41 1.98
CA GLN A 212 11.68 23.08 1.65
C GLN A 212 11.66 22.01 2.75
N SER A 213 11.43 22.32 4.04
CA SER A 213 11.23 21.31 5.10
C SER A 213 9.87 21.49 5.78
N PHE A 214 9.17 20.39 6.09
CA PHE A 214 7.79 20.39 6.57
C PHE A 214 7.56 19.31 7.63
N VAL A 215 6.73 19.61 8.62
CA VAL A 215 6.16 18.63 9.55
C VAL A 215 4.68 18.50 9.26
N CYS A 216 4.20 17.27 9.16
CA CYS A 216 2.80 16.97 8.90
C CYS A 216 2.08 17.03 10.26
N ASN A 217 1.21 18.02 10.45
CA ASN A 217 0.49 18.22 11.73
C ASN A 217 -0.34 16.99 12.12
N VAL A 218 -0.84 16.28 11.11
CA VAL A 218 -1.36 14.93 11.25
C VAL A 218 -0.52 14.03 10.36
N PRO A 219 -0.05 12.86 10.85
CA PRO A 219 0.62 11.89 10.01
C PRO A 219 -0.24 11.56 8.79
N THR A 220 0.30 11.80 7.60
CA THR A 220 -0.45 11.62 6.37
C THR A 220 -0.25 10.20 5.86
N GLN A 221 -1.35 9.45 5.75
CA GLN A 221 -1.31 8.07 5.28
C GLN A 221 -1.17 8.01 3.76
N MET A 222 -0.27 7.16 3.30
CA MET A 222 -0.16 6.80 1.89
C MET A 222 0.14 5.32 1.76
N ILE A 223 -0.50 4.68 0.79
CA ILE A 223 -0.13 3.33 0.42
C ILE A 223 1.03 3.40 -0.56
N VAL A 224 2.07 2.61 -0.31
CA VAL A 224 3.30 2.55 -1.12
C VAL A 224 3.68 1.13 -1.47
N ALA A 225 4.35 0.97 -2.60
CA ALA A 225 4.99 -0.29 -2.95
C ALA A 225 6.34 -0.43 -2.22
N LEU A 226 6.63 -1.60 -1.69
CA LEU A 226 7.94 -1.96 -1.16
C LEU A 226 8.63 -2.91 -2.13
N TRP A 227 9.87 -2.63 -2.50
CA TRP A 227 10.63 -3.43 -3.46
C TRP A 227 11.88 -4.04 -2.83
N ALA A 228 12.16 -5.29 -3.19
CA ALA A 228 13.39 -5.99 -2.83
C ALA A 228 14.33 -6.10 -4.03
N GLU A 229 13.76 -6.36 -5.21
CA GLU A 229 14.52 -6.56 -6.44
C GLU A 229 14.33 -5.37 -7.39
N SER A 230 15.40 -5.03 -8.11
CA SER A 230 15.35 -4.10 -9.22
C SER A 230 16.06 -4.67 -10.44
N GLY A 231 15.55 -4.37 -11.64
CA GLY A 231 16.16 -4.87 -12.86
C GLY A 231 15.27 -4.72 -14.09
N ASN A 232 15.39 -5.66 -15.01
CA ASN A 232 14.53 -5.75 -16.19
C ASN A 232 13.32 -6.64 -15.88
N ALA A 233 12.13 -6.14 -16.20
CA ALA A 233 10.92 -6.96 -16.21
C ALA A 233 11.05 -8.03 -17.32
N PRO A 234 10.72 -9.29 -17.04
CA PRO A 234 11.01 -10.43 -17.93
C PRO A 234 10.25 -10.37 -19.27
N HIS A 235 9.11 -9.67 -19.34
CA HIS A 235 8.27 -9.63 -20.54
C HIS A 235 8.04 -8.21 -21.11
N ALA A 236 8.72 -7.20 -20.57
CA ALA A 236 8.65 -5.82 -21.07
C ALA A 236 10.02 -5.30 -21.53
N SER A 237 10.10 -4.88 -22.80
CA SER A 237 11.32 -4.33 -23.43
C SER A 237 11.76 -2.95 -22.90
N GLY A 238 11.06 -2.39 -21.91
CA GLY A 238 11.17 -0.97 -21.55
C GLY A 238 11.88 -0.62 -20.24
N CYS A 239 12.36 -1.59 -19.46
CA CYS A 239 12.85 -1.30 -18.11
C CYS A 239 14.28 -0.73 -18.06
N GLY A 240 15.20 -1.18 -18.92
CA GLY A 240 16.59 -0.69 -18.94
C GLY A 240 17.27 -0.65 -17.56
N GLY A 241 16.95 -1.60 -16.67
CA GLY A 241 17.47 -1.67 -15.29
C GLY A 241 16.77 -0.78 -14.26
N LYS A 242 15.68 -0.09 -14.62
CA LYS A 242 14.97 0.89 -13.78
C LYS A 242 13.56 0.44 -13.43
N CYS A 243 13.38 -0.83 -13.13
CA CYS A 243 12.11 -1.35 -12.64
C CYS A 243 12.28 -1.98 -11.28
N PHE A 244 11.21 -1.92 -10.50
CA PHE A 244 11.15 -2.44 -9.15
C PHE A 244 10.12 -3.56 -9.11
N ARG A 245 10.53 -4.73 -8.62
CA ARG A 245 9.60 -5.81 -8.34
C ARG A 245 9.00 -5.59 -6.97
N VAL A 246 7.68 -5.46 -6.93
CA VAL A 246 6.95 -5.23 -5.68
C VAL A 246 7.01 -6.50 -4.83
N GLN A 247 7.57 -6.40 -3.64
CA GLN A 247 7.61 -7.48 -2.67
C GLN A 247 6.43 -7.38 -1.69
N TYR A 248 6.14 -6.18 -1.21
CA TYR A 248 5.03 -5.89 -0.31
C TYR A 248 4.36 -4.59 -0.70
N VAL A 249 3.16 -4.36 -0.19
CA VAL A 249 2.54 -3.03 -0.20
C VAL A 249 2.36 -2.62 1.26
N GLY A 250 2.73 -1.38 1.61
CA GLY A 250 2.61 -0.85 2.98
C GLY A 250 1.78 0.44 3.10
N VAL A 251 1.13 0.66 4.25
CA VAL A 251 0.60 1.99 4.61
C VAL A 251 1.70 2.70 5.38
N PHE A 252 2.26 3.72 4.74
CA PHE A 252 3.26 4.59 5.30
C PHE A 252 2.61 5.89 5.78
N ASN A 253 2.85 6.25 7.02
CA ASN A 253 2.42 7.52 7.58
C ASN A 253 3.59 8.50 7.52
N VAL A 254 3.52 9.48 6.62
CA VAL A 254 4.51 10.54 6.52
C VAL A 254 4.31 11.50 7.68
N THR A 255 5.38 11.74 8.44
CA THR A 255 5.39 12.65 9.60
C THR A 255 6.15 13.94 9.31
N ALA A 256 7.17 13.88 8.47
CA ALA A 256 7.88 15.07 8.02
C ALA A 256 8.54 14.86 6.67
N TYR A 257 8.90 15.97 6.03
CA TYR A 257 9.86 16.01 4.94
C TYR A 257 10.96 16.99 5.33
N LEU A 258 12.19 16.53 5.33
CA LEU A 258 13.36 17.35 5.60
C LEU A 258 14.10 17.53 4.28
N LYS A 259 14.29 18.77 3.86
CA LYS A 259 15.12 19.10 2.70
C LYS A 259 16.48 18.42 2.84
N ASP A 260 16.97 17.83 1.75
CA ASP A 260 18.27 17.13 1.66
C ASP A 260 18.35 15.80 2.44
N GLU A 261 17.45 15.55 3.40
CA GLU A 261 17.36 14.29 4.15
C GLU A 261 16.26 13.36 3.66
N GLY A 262 15.15 13.88 3.15
CA GLY A 262 14.04 13.13 2.58
C GLY A 262 12.79 13.06 3.45
N ALA A 263 11.92 12.08 3.18
CA ALA A 263 10.66 11.89 3.89
C ALA A 263 10.88 11.00 5.13
N SER A 264 10.35 11.41 6.28
CA SER A 264 10.33 10.60 7.49
C SER A 264 8.92 10.14 7.82
N GLY A 265 8.80 8.94 8.38
CA GLY A 265 7.53 8.36 8.73
C GLY A 265 7.65 6.94 9.25
N TYR A 266 6.53 6.26 9.38
CA TYR A 266 6.48 4.89 9.88
C TYR A 266 5.42 4.07 9.14
N PHE A 267 5.63 2.77 9.06
CA PHE A 267 4.60 1.85 8.56
C PHE A 267 3.59 1.52 9.66
N THR A 268 2.31 1.48 9.32
CA THR A 268 1.25 1.05 10.24
C THR A 268 0.65 -0.29 9.88
N SER A 269 0.83 -0.71 8.64
CA SER A 269 0.42 -2.02 8.16
C SER A 269 1.20 -2.38 6.89
N LEU A 270 1.40 -3.67 6.69
CA LEU A 270 2.08 -4.25 5.54
C LEU A 270 1.23 -5.41 5.04
N ALA A 271 1.17 -5.58 3.72
CA ALA A 271 0.44 -6.64 3.07
C ALA A 271 1.32 -7.32 2.03
N THR A 272 1.39 -8.65 2.09
CA THR A 272 1.99 -9.52 1.06
C THR A 272 1.18 -9.54 -0.24
N HIS A 273 -0.06 -9.01 -0.22
CA HIS A 273 -0.96 -9.06 -1.36
C HIS A 273 -1.80 -7.78 -1.51
N GLY A 274 -1.21 -6.57 -1.52
CA GLY A 274 -1.93 -5.32 -1.83
C GLY A 274 -3.20 -5.03 -0.99
N ARG A 275 -3.42 -5.80 0.07
CA ARG A 275 -4.63 -5.82 0.89
C ARG A 275 -4.29 -5.17 2.21
N PHE A 276 -4.54 -3.88 2.29
CA PHE A 276 -4.81 -3.30 3.60
C PHE A 276 -6.23 -3.71 3.96
N SER A 277 -6.36 -4.41 5.08
CA SER A 277 -7.62 -4.35 5.80
C SER A 277 -7.95 -2.85 5.95
N PRO A 278 -9.21 -2.42 5.76
CA PRO A 278 -9.60 -1.15 6.33
C PRO A 278 -9.26 -1.23 7.83
N ILE A 279 -8.25 -0.45 8.22
CA ILE A 279 -7.87 -0.01 9.56
C ILE A 279 -7.44 -1.08 10.59
N PRO A 280 -6.27 -0.93 11.25
CA PRO A 280 -6.19 -1.15 12.69
C PRO A 280 -6.60 0.17 13.37
N SER A 281 -7.91 0.47 13.40
CA SER A 281 -8.39 1.48 14.34
C SER A 281 -8.35 0.82 15.71
N LEU A 282 -7.21 0.96 16.40
CA LEU A 282 -7.26 0.89 17.85
C LEU A 282 -8.08 2.08 18.33
N ILE A 283 -9.36 1.82 18.65
CA ILE A 283 -10.07 2.16 19.90
C ILE A 283 -11.58 2.41 19.66
N LYS A 284 -12.37 1.54 20.31
CA LYS A 284 -13.67 1.74 20.98
C LYS A 284 -14.60 2.86 20.47
N THR A 285 -15.79 2.46 19.99
CA THR A 285 -17.07 2.84 20.63
C THR A 285 -18.09 1.75 20.31
N ILE A 286 -18.51 0.98 21.31
CA ILE A 286 -19.78 0.25 21.24
C ILE A 286 -20.85 1.33 21.40
N GLY A 287 -21.33 1.85 20.28
CA GLY A 287 -22.53 2.68 20.23
C GLY A 287 -23.74 1.77 20.33
N LEU A 288 -24.38 1.76 21.50
CA LEU A 288 -25.76 1.32 21.63
C LEU A 288 -26.63 2.18 20.70
N VAL A 289 -27.27 1.56 19.72
CA VAL A 289 -28.41 2.17 19.02
C VAL A 289 -29.65 1.40 19.45
N LYS A 290 -30.61 2.15 19.99
CA LYS A 290 -31.86 1.71 20.61
C LYS A 290 -32.70 0.82 19.70
#